data_AF-A0A661Z6Y2-F1
#
_entry.id   AF-A0A661Z6Y2-F1
#
_cell.length_a   1.000
_cell.length_b   1.000
_cell.length_c   1.000
_cell.angle_alpha   90.00
_cell.angle_beta   90.00
_cell.angle_gamma   90.00
#
_symmetry.space_group_name_H-M   'P 1'
#
loop_
_entity.id
_entity.type
_entity.pdbx_description
1 polymer ?
#
loop_
_entity_poly.entity_id
_entity_poly.type
_entity_poly.pdbx_seq_one_letter_code
_entity_poly.pdbx_strand_id
1 'polypeptide(L)'
;GGLSTSLYAHSKNNIDGLILNSPFFALNIPPFLNSLMPLVSAIGKKFPYMTMDSLTEHYPKSLHKDYKGEWDFKDEWKPIKNFPAYLGWLRAIRNAQAELQNGLSIKCPTLVMYSDKSYKGKKWDDIIKISDGVLDVEHIKKYADGIGDKITKVEIKDGIHDLILSKKDVRDNAYASIKRWIDDNNL
;
A
#
# COMPACT_ATOMS: atom_id res chain seq x y z
N GLY A 1 -6.01 5.55 -2.57
CA GLY A 1 -5.22 4.30 -2.50
C GLY A 1 -5.97 3.26 -1.69
N GLY A 2 -5.36 2.07 -1.52
CA GLY A 2 -6.07 0.89 -0.99
C GLY A 2 -6.77 1.07 0.35
N LEU A 3 -6.15 1.75 1.32
CA LEU A 3 -6.76 2.02 2.63
C LEU A 3 -8.08 2.81 2.51
N SER A 4 -8.06 3.92 1.78
CA SER A 4 -9.23 4.79 1.63
C SER A 4 -10.34 4.11 0.83
N THR A 5 -9.99 3.34 -0.21
CA THR A 5 -10.99 2.63 -1.03
C THR A 5 -11.63 1.48 -0.26
N SER A 6 -10.89 0.78 0.62
CA SER A 6 -11.47 -0.22 1.52
C SER A 6 -12.49 0.40 2.49
N LEU A 7 -12.19 1.54 3.09
CA LEU A 7 -13.14 2.25 3.97
C LEU A 7 -14.34 2.79 3.19
N TYR A 8 -14.12 3.31 1.99
CA TYR A 8 -15.21 3.74 1.12
C TYR A 8 -16.14 2.56 0.79
N ALA A 9 -15.58 1.42 0.38
CA ALA A 9 -16.34 0.21 0.08
C ALA A 9 -17.00 -0.43 1.30
N HIS A 10 -16.44 -0.23 2.49
CA HIS A 10 -17.12 -0.58 3.74
C HIS A 10 -18.37 0.26 3.97
N SER A 11 -18.32 1.56 3.64
CA SER A 11 -19.42 2.52 3.86
C SER A 11 -20.50 2.51 2.75
N LYS A 12 -20.31 1.75 1.68
CA LYS A 12 -21.16 1.76 0.48
C LYS A 12 -21.52 0.34 0.04
N ASN A 13 -22.77 0.14 -0.36
CA ASN A 13 -23.28 -1.17 -0.80
C ASN A 13 -23.46 -1.28 -2.33
N ASN A 14 -23.01 -0.29 -3.10
CA ASN A 14 -23.24 -0.18 -4.54
C ASN A 14 -21.94 -0.27 -5.36
N ILE A 15 -20.97 -1.04 -4.86
CA ILE A 15 -19.72 -1.33 -5.57
C ILE A 15 -19.80 -2.76 -6.05
N ASP A 16 -19.55 -3.00 -7.33
CA ASP A 16 -19.63 -4.33 -7.92
C ASP A 16 -18.37 -5.16 -7.65
N GLY A 17 -17.20 -4.51 -7.59
CA GLY A 17 -15.94 -5.15 -7.23
C GLY A 17 -14.87 -4.15 -6.81
N LEU A 18 -13.90 -4.61 -6.02
CA LEU A 18 -12.80 -3.80 -5.52
C LEU A 18 -11.45 -4.47 -5.79
N ILE A 19 -10.57 -3.78 -6.52
CA ILE A 19 -9.19 -4.24 -6.75
C ILE A 19 -8.23 -3.39 -5.92
N LEU A 20 -7.42 -4.06 -5.10
CA LEU A 20 -6.45 -3.45 -4.20
C LEU A 20 -5.04 -3.88 -4.61
N ASN A 21 -4.31 -2.95 -5.21
CA ASN A 21 -2.90 -3.10 -5.58
C ASN A 21 -2.01 -2.62 -4.42
N SER A 22 -1.36 -3.57 -3.73
CA SER A 22 -0.51 -3.36 -2.55
C SER A 22 -1.09 -2.38 -1.52
N PRO A 23 -2.23 -2.72 -0.90
CA PRO A 23 -2.96 -1.78 -0.07
C PRO A 23 -2.27 -1.46 1.25
N PHE A 24 -2.30 -0.18 1.64
CA PHE A 24 -1.65 0.35 2.83
C PHE A 24 -2.39 0.05 4.15
N PHE A 25 -2.48 -1.23 4.53
CA PHE A 25 -3.22 -1.68 5.71
C PHE A 25 -2.53 -1.46 7.05
N ALA A 26 -1.21 -1.26 7.05
CA ALA A 26 -0.46 -0.95 8.26
C ALA A 26 0.80 -0.14 7.94
N LEU A 27 1.28 0.61 8.93
CA LEU A 27 2.59 1.24 8.86
C LEU A 27 3.71 0.20 8.82
N ASN A 28 4.68 0.40 7.94
CA ASN A 28 5.91 -0.39 7.89
C ASN A 28 6.96 0.26 8.81
N ILE A 29 6.72 0.20 10.12
CA ILE A 29 7.63 0.75 11.14
C ILE A 29 7.94 -0.31 12.21
N PRO A 30 9.12 -0.21 12.88
CA PRO A 30 9.46 -1.07 14.00
C PRO A 30 8.37 -1.11 15.09
N PRO A 31 8.13 -2.27 15.73
CA PRO A 31 7.09 -2.42 16.76
C PRO A 31 7.18 -1.40 17.91
N PHE A 32 8.40 -1.06 18.34
CA PHE A 32 8.61 -0.03 19.36
C PHE A 32 8.07 1.33 18.91
N LEU A 33 8.38 1.78 17.70
CA LEU A 33 7.82 3.03 17.16
C LEU A 33 6.30 2.94 16.98
N ASN A 34 5.79 1.77 16.60
CA ASN A 34 4.35 1.54 16.52
C ASN A 34 3.64 1.70 17.89
N SER A 35 4.28 1.28 18.98
CA SER A 35 3.74 1.45 20.34
C SER A 35 3.67 2.92 20.79
N LEU A 36 4.45 3.82 20.18
CA LEU A 36 4.41 5.27 20.43
C LEU A 36 3.32 5.98 19.62
N MET A 37 2.66 5.30 18.69
CA MET A 37 1.66 5.91 17.80
C MET A 37 0.45 6.55 18.50
N PRO A 38 -0.07 6.05 19.64
CA PRO A 38 -1.12 6.74 20.39
C PRO A 38 -0.69 8.13 20.86
N LEU A 39 0.55 8.26 21.36
CA LEU A 39 1.12 9.54 21.77
C LEU A 39 1.29 10.48 20.58
N VAL A 40 1.87 9.99 19.48
CA VAL A 40 2.04 10.76 18.24
C VAL A 40 0.69 11.23 17.69
N SER A 41 -0.34 10.39 17.77
CA SER A 41 -1.71 10.74 17.36
C SER A 41 -2.33 11.80 18.28
N ALA A 42 -2.06 11.77 19.59
CA ALA A 42 -2.50 12.80 20.52
C ALA A 42 -1.83 14.16 20.23
N ILE A 43 -0.52 14.16 19.95
CA ILE A 43 0.20 15.37 19.54
C ILE A 43 -0.34 15.89 18.21
N GLY A 44 -0.52 15.02 17.21
CA GLY A 44 -1.06 15.38 15.89
C GLY A 44 -2.49 15.92 15.92
N LYS A 45 -3.27 15.64 16.97
CA LYS A 45 -4.58 16.29 17.18
C LYS A 45 -4.44 17.78 17.51
N LYS A 46 -3.42 18.17 18.28
CA LYS A 46 -3.17 19.56 18.72
C LYS A 46 -2.26 20.32 17.75
N PHE A 47 -1.30 19.63 17.15
CA PHE A 47 -0.29 20.20 16.25
C PHE A 47 -0.28 19.47 14.90
N PRO A 48 -1.35 19.59 14.09
CA PRO A 48 -1.51 18.79 12.87
C PRO A 48 -0.43 19.08 11.80
N TYR A 49 0.13 20.29 11.78
CA TYR A 49 1.16 20.71 10.82
C TYR A 49 2.59 20.43 11.27
N MET A 50 2.80 19.85 12.46
CA MET A 50 4.13 19.37 12.84
C MET A 50 4.53 18.23 11.92
N THR A 51 5.79 18.20 11.51
CA THR A 51 6.30 17.28 10.50
C THR A 51 7.25 16.25 11.09
N MET A 52 7.35 15.11 10.42
CA MET A 52 8.43 14.15 10.59
C MET A 52 9.02 13.75 9.23
N ASP A 53 10.28 13.34 9.23
CA ASP A 53 10.91 12.75 8.05
C ASP A 53 10.11 11.53 7.60
N SER A 54 9.90 11.42 6.29
CA SER A 54 9.05 10.42 5.68
C SER A 54 9.86 9.33 4.98
N LEU A 55 9.27 8.68 3.96
CA LEU A 55 9.81 7.54 3.21
C LEU A 55 11.21 7.81 2.65
N THR A 56 11.87 6.77 2.12
CA THR A 56 13.17 6.93 1.44
C THR A 56 12.97 7.26 -0.04
N GLU A 57 13.97 7.89 -0.67
CA GLU A 57 13.92 8.21 -2.12
C GLU A 57 14.11 6.96 -3.00
N HIS A 58 14.38 5.79 -2.41
CA HIS A 58 14.78 4.60 -3.15
C HIS A 58 13.63 4.05 -4.01
N TYR A 59 12.40 4.05 -3.51
CA TYR A 59 11.26 3.58 -4.29
C TYR A 59 10.95 4.43 -5.53
N PRO A 60 10.81 5.77 -5.46
CA PRO A 60 10.61 6.56 -6.68
C PRO A 60 11.81 6.46 -7.63
N LYS A 61 13.05 6.37 -7.12
CA LYS A 61 14.26 6.13 -7.94
C LYS A 61 14.29 4.76 -8.63
N SER A 62 13.66 3.73 -8.04
CA SER A 62 13.58 2.40 -8.66
C SER A 62 12.59 2.34 -9.82
N LEU A 63 11.69 3.33 -9.93
CA LEU A 63 10.70 3.42 -10.99
C LEU A 63 11.15 4.32 -12.16
N HIS A 64 11.75 5.47 -11.86
CA HIS A 64 12.00 6.50 -12.87
C HIS A 64 13.18 6.17 -13.80
N LYS A 65 13.00 6.41 -15.11
CA LYS A 65 13.97 6.10 -16.17
C LYS A 65 15.31 6.84 -16.03
N ASP A 66 15.29 8.08 -15.54
CA ASP A 66 16.51 8.88 -15.35
C ASP A 66 17.33 8.43 -14.13
N TYR A 67 16.84 7.42 -13.40
CA TYR A 67 17.52 6.83 -12.25
C TYR A 67 17.79 5.35 -12.47
N LYS A 68 16.97 4.46 -11.89
CA LYS A 68 17.23 3.01 -11.85
C LYS A 68 16.04 2.18 -12.33
N GLY A 69 15.00 2.81 -12.87
CA GLY A 69 13.80 2.19 -13.38
C GLY A 69 13.57 2.38 -14.87
N GLU A 70 12.35 2.11 -15.32
CA GLU A 70 11.96 2.13 -16.75
C GLU A 70 10.86 3.13 -17.08
N TRP A 71 10.20 3.71 -16.07
CA TRP A 71 9.04 4.57 -16.26
C TRP A 71 9.42 6.03 -16.46
N ASP A 72 8.73 6.66 -17.40
CA ASP A 72 8.83 8.09 -17.66
C ASP A 72 7.63 8.80 -17.00
N PHE A 73 7.85 9.49 -15.89
CA PHE A 73 6.81 10.26 -15.21
C PHE A 73 7.34 11.61 -14.78
N LYS A 74 6.44 12.60 -14.66
CA LYS A 74 6.83 13.93 -14.23
C LYS A 74 7.09 13.94 -12.72
N ASP A 75 8.28 14.39 -12.32
CA ASP A 75 8.65 14.60 -10.92
C ASP A 75 7.69 15.55 -10.18
N GLU A 76 7.08 16.48 -10.91
CA GLU A 76 6.03 17.39 -10.40
C GLU A 76 4.82 16.63 -9.83
N TRP A 77 4.51 15.46 -10.38
CA TRP A 77 3.36 14.64 -9.98
C TRP A 77 3.78 13.52 -9.01
N LYS A 78 4.99 13.00 -9.17
CA LYS A 78 5.56 11.96 -8.31
C LYS A 78 7.01 12.34 -7.93
N PRO A 79 7.19 13.18 -6.90
CA PRO A 79 8.51 13.65 -6.52
C PRO A 79 9.48 12.54 -6.16
N ILE A 80 10.72 12.66 -6.64
CA ILE A 80 11.82 11.76 -6.28
C ILE A 80 12.29 12.04 -4.84
N LYS A 81 12.40 13.33 -4.51
CA LYS A 81 12.76 13.77 -3.17
C LYS A 81 11.56 13.65 -2.25
N ASN A 82 11.79 13.10 -1.06
CA ASN A 82 10.71 12.96 -0.09
C ASN A 82 10.25 14.32 0.44
N PHE A 83 8.98 14.36 0.83
CA PHE A 83 8.36 15.48 1.49
C PHE A 83 7.94 15.07 2.90
N PRO A 84 7.96 16.00 3.87
CA PRO A 84 7.63 15.66 5.25
C PRO A 84 6.22 15.09 5.39
N ALA A 85 6.06 14.13 6.30
CA ALA A 85 4.74 13.65 6.70
C ALA A 85 4.21 14.52 7.85
N TYR A 86 2.99 15.03 7.70
CA TYR A 86 2.32 15.79 8.76
C TYR A 86 1.75 14.87 9.84
N LEU A 87 1.84 15.26 11.11
CA LEU A 87 1.27 14.48 12.21
C LEU A 87 -0.25 14.38 12.13
N GLY A 88 -0.93 15.40 11.59
CA GLY A 88 -2.37 15.35 11.34
C GLY A 88 -2.74 14.27 10.32
N TRP A 89 -1.94 14.14 9.25
CA TRP A 89 -2.09 13.07 8.27
C TRP A 89 -1.81 11.70 8.90
N LEU A 90 -0.72 11.58 9.66
CA LEU A 90 -0.38 10.32 10.32
C LEU A 90 -1.50 9.86 11.27
N ARG A 91 -2.07 10.79 12.06
CA ARG A 91 -3.24 10.51 12.90
C ARG A 91 -4.43 10.00 12.09
N ALA A 92 -4.74 10.64 10.95
CA ALA A 92 -5.84 10.22 10.09
C ALA A 92 -5.61 8.81 9.53
N ILE A 93 -4.40 8.51 9.05
CA ILE A 93 -4.00 7.17 8.60
C ILE A 93 -4.12 6.14 9.73
N ARG A 94 -3.69 6.46 10.95
CA ARG A 94 -3.78 5.54 12.10
C ARG A 94 -5.22 5.22 12.46
N ASN A 95 -6.11 6.21 12.47
CA ASN A 95 -7.53 5.98 12.74
C ASN A 95 -8.15 5.07 11.67
N ALA A 96 -7.88 5.37 10.39
CA ALA A 96 -8.34 4.58 9.26
C ALA A 96 -7.82 3.12 9.31
N GLN A 97 -6.55 2.93 9.64
CA GLN A 97 -5.97 1.60 9.81
C GLN A 97 -6.57 0.89 11.03
N ALA A 98 -6.80 1.57 12.15
CA ALA A 98 -7.40 0.94 13.32
C ALA A 98 -8.82 0.44 13.03
N GLU A 99 -9.62 1.21 12.30
CA GLU A 99 -10.94 0.77 11.83
C GLU A 99 -10.82 -0.48 10.93
N LEU A 100 -9.94 -0.44 9.93
CA LEU A 100 -9.70 -1.58 9.05
C LEU A 100 -9.22 -2.84 9.79
N GLN A 101 -8.31 -2.67 10.74
CA GLN A 101 -7.70 -3.77 11.50
C GLN A 101 -8.65 -4.39 12.52
N ASN A 102 -9.68 -3.65 12.95
CA ASN A 102 -10.79 -4.18 13.75
C ASN A 102 -11.83 -4.95 12.90
N GLY A 103 -11.65 -4.96 11.58
CA GLY A 103 -12.51 -5.62 10.62
C GLY A 103 -13.42 -4.64 9.88
N LEU A 104 -13.61 -4.88 8.59
CA LEU A 104 -14.57 -4.15 7.76
C LEU A 104 -15.65 -5.12 7.27
N SER A 105 -16.71 -4.56 6.73
CA SER A 105 -17.82 -5.32 6.13
C SER A 105 -17.98 -4.99 4.65
N ILE A 106 -16.90 -5.11 3.86
CA ILE A 106 -16.98 -4.92 2.41
C ILE A 106 -17.82 -6.07 1.81
N LYS A 107 -18.89 -5.70 1.08
CA LYS A 107 -19.90 -6.67 0.58
C LYS A 107 -19.63 -7.16 -0.84
N CYS A 108 -18.84 -6.41 -1.61
CA CYS A 108 -18.46 -6.78 -2.97
C CYS A 108 -17.28 -7.77 -2.97
N PRO A 109 -17.13 -8.59 -4.02
CA PRO A 109 -15.87 -9.25 -4.31
C PRO A 109 -14.69 -8.28 -4.22
N THR A 110 -13.62 -8.69 -3.55
CA THR A 110 -12.41 -7.88 -3.41
C THR A 110 -11.16 -8.69 -3.78
N LEU A 111 -10.37 -8.18 -4.71
CA LEU A 111 -9.04 -8.69 -5.04
C LEU A 111 -7.98 -7.91 -4.27
N VAL A 112 -7.16 -8.60 -3.49
CA VAL A 112 -6.00 -8.04 -2.78
C VAL A 112 -4.72 -8.62 -3.40
N MET A 113 -3.97 -7.79 -4.10
CA MET A 113 -2.67 -8.16 -4.66
C MET A 113 -1.54 -7.55 -3.84
N TYR A 114 -0.45 -8.31 -3.67
CA TYR A 114 0.74 -7.85 -2.96
C TYR A 114 1.98 -8.60 -3.46
N SER A 115 3.17 -8.04 -3.22
CA SER A 115 4.45 -8.67 -3.54
C SER A 115 4.71 -9.92 -2.70
N ASP A 116 5.54 -10.84 -3.16
CA ASP A 116 5.98 -12.02 -2.38
C ASP A 116 6.89 -11.67 -1.19
N LYS A 117 7.52 -10.50 -1.20
CA LYS A 117 8.50 -10.11 -0.18
C LYS A 117 8.60 -8.60 -0.01
N SER A 118 9.02 -8.19 1.19
CA SER A 118 9.28 -6.78 1.53
C SER A 118 10.77 -6.50 1.69
N TYR A 119 11.19 -5.30 1.28
CA TYR A 119 12.50 -4.75 1.58
C TYR A 119 12.41 -3.67 2.66
N LYS A 120 13.18 -3.85 3.75
CA LYS A 120 13.19 -2.95 4.92
C LYS A 120 14.51 -2.18 5.09
N GLY A 121 15.39 -2.23 4.09
CA GLY A 121 16.69 -1.57 4.17
C GLY A 121 16.59 -0.06 4.01
N LYS A 122 17.53 0.65 4.66
CA LYS A 122 17.64 2.13 4.58
C LYS A 122 18.57 2.61 3.47
N LYS A 123 19.41 1.71 2.94
CA LYS A 123 20.32 1.99 1.83
C LYS A 123 19.70 1.46 0.54
N TRP A 124 20.26 1.86 -0.60
CA TRP A 124 19.90 1.23 -1.85
C TRP A 124 20.36 -0.23 -1.85
N ASP A 125 19.51 -1.11 -2.35
CA ASP A 125 19.81 -2.50 -2.70
C ASP A 125 18.91 -2.87 -3.88
N ASP A 126 19.44 -3.59 -4.88
CA ASP A 126 18.69 -3.93 -6.08
C ASP A 126 17.52 -4.87 -5.79
N ILE A 127 17.46 -5.51 -4.61
CA ILE A 127 16.26 -6.23 -4.15
C ILE A 127 15.00 -5.35 -4.15
N ILE A 128 15.12 -4.02 -4.00
CA ILE A 128 13.97 -3.09 -4.06
C ILE A 128 13.26 -3.09 -5.43
N LYS A 129 13.93 -3.59 -6.48
CA LYS A 129 13.35 -3.74 -7.82
C LYS A 129 12.51 -5.00 -7.99
N ILE A 130 12.50 -5.88 -6.98
CA ILE A 130 11.79 -7.16 -6.98
C ILE A 130 11.08 -7.44 -5.64
N SER A 131 10.80 -6.38 -4.87
CA SER A 131 10.15 -6.48 -3.56
C SER A 131 9.38 -5.21 -3.22
N ASP A 132 8.44 -5.31 -2.28
CA ASP A 132 7.77 -4.13 -1.73
C ASP A 132 8.74 -3.35 -0.80
N GLY A 133 9.29 -2.26 -1.34
CA GLY A 133 10.17 -1.35 -0.61
C GLY A 133 9.46 -0.30 0.24
N VAL A 134 8.13 -0.34 0.33
CA VAL A 134 7.30 0.66 1.04
C VAL A 134 6.52 0.01 2.18
N LEU A 135 5.86 -1.11 1.92
CA LEU A 135 4.97 -1.82 2.85
C LEU A 135 5.51 -3.18 3.27
N ASP A 136 4.93 -3.69 4.36
CA ASP A 136 5.15 -5.05 4.83
C ASP A 136 4.06 -5.98 4.28
N VAL A 137 4.44 -6.94 3.43
CA VAL A 137 3.52 -7.88 2.77
C VAL A 137 2.80 -8.77 3.79
N GLU A 138 3.41 -9.06 4.93
CA GLU A 138 2.78 -9.85 6.00
C GLU A 138 1.66 -9.07 6.69
N HIS A 139 1.77 -7.74 6.78
CA HIS A 139 0.66 -6.91 7.23
C HIS A 139 -0.51 -6.94 6.23
N ILE A 140 -0.22 -6.90 4.92
CA ILE A 140 -1.25 -6.97 3.88
C ILE A 140 -1.98 -8.32 3.99
N LYS A 141 -1.23 -9.43 4.02
CA LYS A 141 -1.77 -10.79 4.18
C LYS A 141 -2.67 -10.93 5.39
N LYS A 142 -2.20 -10.45 6.55
CA LYS A 142 -2.90 -10.55 7.83
C LYS A 142 -4.22 -9.78 7.83
N TYR A 143 -4.20 -8.53 7.38
CA TYR A 143 -5.38 -7.66 7.50
C TYR A 143 -6.37 -7.82 6.35
N ALA A 144 -5.94 -8.34 5.19
CA ALA A 144 -6.84 -8.66 4.09
C ALA A 144 -7.98 -9.63 4.48
N ASP A 145 -7.73 -10.58 5.38
CA ASP A 145 -8.74 -11.55 5.81
C ASP A 145 -9.87 -10.93 6.63
N GLY A 146 -9.66 -9.74 7.20
CA GLY A 146 -10.64 -9.06 8.06
C GLY A 146 -11.52 -8.04 7.34
N ILE A 147 -11.33 -7.76 6.05
CA ILE A 147 -12.01 -6.62 5.41
C ILE A 147 -13.38 -6.98 4.80
N GLY A 148 -13.71 -8.26 4.67
CA GLY A 148 -14.99 -8.72 4.13
C GLY A 148 -15.00 -10.22 3.88
N ASP A 149 -16.13 -10.73 3.36
CA ASP A 149 -16.36 -12.19 3.23
C ASP A 149 -15.93 -12.76 1.87
N LYS A 150 -15.69 -11.90 0.87
CA LYS A 150 -15.41 -12.29 -0.53
C LYS A 150 -14.03 -11.83 -0.98
N ILE A 151 -13.00 -12.23 -0.24
CA ILE A 151 -11.63 -11.78 -0.47
C ILE A 151 -10.84 -12.81 -1.28
N THR A 152 -10.26 -12.38 -2.39
CA THR A 152 -9.26 -13.14 -3.14
C THR A 152 -7.90 -12.49 -2.91
N LYS A 153 -6.94 -13.24 -2.35
CA LYS A 153 -5.57 -12.78 -2.16
C LYS A 153 -4.68 -13.35 -3.27
N VAL A 154 -3.88 -12.51 -3.91
CA VAL A 154 -2.91 -12.93 -4.93
C VAL A 154 -1.54 -12.37 -4.58
N GLU A 155 -0.60 -13.28 -4.36
CA GLU A 155 0.81 -12.93 -4.22
C GLU A 155 1.45 -12.85 -5.62
N ILE A 156 2.13 -11.75 -5.91
CA ILE A 156 2.84 -11.53 -7.16
C ILE A 156 4.34 -11.65 -6.90
N LYS A 157 4.92 -12.74 -7.41
CA LYS A 157 6.36 -13.00 -7.31
C LYS A 157 7.17 -11.88 -7.97
N ASP A 158 8.21 -11.43 -7.27
CA ASP A 158 9.13 -10.37 -7.71
C ASP A 158 8.43 -9.02 -7.99
N GLY A 159 7.21 -8.85 -7.45
CA GLY A 159 6.46 -7.60 -7.48
C GLY A 159 7.18 -6.49 -6.71
N ILE A 160 7.21 -5.28 -7.26
CA ILE A 160 7.56 -4.09 -6.47
C ILE A 160 6.35 -3.62 -5.66
N HIS A 161 6.49 -2.51 -4.91
CA HIS A 161 5.36 -1.95 -4.17
C HIS A 161 4.12 -1.73 -5.04
N ASP A 162 4.21 -0.94 -6.12
CA ASP A 162 3.11 -0.85 -7.09
C ASP A 162 3.27 -1.93 -8.16
N LEU A 163 2.46 -2.99 -8.07
CA LEU A 163 2.63 -4.19 -8.88
C LEU A 163 2.48 -3.93 -10.38
N ILE A 164 1.62 -2.98 -10.75
CA ILE A 164 1.37 -2.59 -12.14
C ILE A 164 2.57 -1.85 -12.73
N LEU A 165 3.38 -1.21 -11.87
CA LEU A 165 4.63 -0.57 -12.25
C LEU A 165 5.84 -1.51 -12.20
N SER A 166 5.64 -2.80 -11.92
CA SER A 166 6.73 -3.78 -11.99
C SER A 166 7.27 -3.94 -13.41
N LYS A 167 8.40 -4.64 -13.53
CA LYS A 167 8.94 -5.11 -14.82
C LYS A 167 7.86 -5.83 -15.63
N LYS A 168 8.01 -5.79 -16.95
CA LYS A 168 6.98 -6.22 -17.89
C LYS A 168 6.37 -7.60 -17.55
N ASP A 169 7.21 -8.61 -17.40
CA ASP A 169 6.80 -9.98 -17.06
C ASP A 169 6.01 -10.05 -15.75
N VAL A 170 6.44 -9.31 -14.72
CA VAL A 170 5.77 -9.25 -13.42
C VAL A 170 4.43 -8.53 -13.50
N ARG A 171 4.36 -7.37 -14.18
CA ARG A 171 3.08 -6.66 -14.34
C ARG A 171 2.11 -7.41 -15.25
N ASP A 172 2.60 -8.13 -16.25
CA ASP A 172 1.77 -9.00 -17.10
C ASP A 172 1.08 -10.07 -16.23
N ASN A 173 1.80 -10.67 -15.26
CA ASN A 173 1.22 -11.61 -14.30
C ASN A 173 0.19 -10.95 -13.37
N ALA A 174 0.43 -9.71 -12.93
CA ALA A 174 -0.54 -8.95 -12.14
C ALA A 174 -1.82 -8.68 -12.96
N TYR A 175 -1.69 -8.24 -14.21
CA TYR A 175 -2.83 -8.03 -15.11
C TYR A 175 -3.58 -9.33 -15.43
N ALA A 176 -2.87 -10.44 -15.66
CA ALA A 176 -3.50 -11.74 -15.85
C ALA A 176 -4.32 -12.16 -14.61
N SER A 177 -3.80 -11.89 -13.41
CA SER A 177 -4.50 -12.15 -12.15
C SER A 177 -5.75 -11.28 -11.99
N ILE A 178 -5.66 -9.99 -12.34
CA ILE A 178 -6.82 -9.08 -12.38
C ILE A 178 -7.88 -9.62 -13.35
N LYS A 179 -7.48 -9.94 -14.59
CA LYS A 179 -8.39 -10.42 -15.62
C LYS A 179 -9.11 -11.69 -15.16
N ARG A 180 -8.36 -12.68 -14.69
CA ARG A 180 -8.93 -13.94 -14.21
C ARG A 180 -9.93 -13.70 -13.08
N TRP A 181 -9.59 -12.82 -12.14
CA TRP A 181 -10.49 -12.49 -11.03
C TRP A 181 -11.79 -11.80 -11.50
N ILE A 182 -11.72 -10.91 -12.49
CA ILE A 182 -12.90 -10.28 -13.11
C ILE A 182 -13.78 -11.36 -13.75
N ASP A 183 -13.20 -12.23 -14.57
CA ASP A 183 -13.91 -13.32 -15.24
C ASP A 183 -14.58 -14.26 -14.22
N ASP A 184 -13.85 -14.68 -13.17
CA ASP A 184 -14.32 -15.58 -12.10
C ASP A 184 -15.50 -14.99 -11.30
N ASN A 185 -15.64 -13.65 -11.27
CA ASN A 185 -16.70 -12.95 -10.54
C ASN A 185 -17.79 -12.36 -11.45
N ASN A 186 -17.71 -12.54 -12.77
CA ASN A 186 -18.64 -11.98 -13.76
C ASN A 186 -18.79 -10.44 -13.64
N LEU A 187 -17.67 -9.73 -13.52
CA LEU A 187 -17.60 -8.27 -13.42
C LEU A 187 -17.29 -7.58 -14.76
#